data_AF-A0A4U0ESS5-F1
#
_entry.id   AF-A0A4U0ESS5-F1
#
_cell.length_a   1.000
_cell.length_b   1.000
_cell.length_c   1.000
_cell.angle_alpha   90.00
_cell.angle_beta   90.00
_cell.angle_gamma   90.00
#
_symmetry.space_group_name_H-M   'P 1'
#
loop_
_entity.id
_entity.type
_entity.pdbx_description
1 polymer ?
#
loop_
_entity_poly.entity_id
_entity_poly.type
_entity_poly.pdbx_seq_one_letter_code
_entity_poly.pdbx_strand_id
1 'polypeptide(L)'
;MFPTNFKLLKIKKQLLIIFLSIPLITLGQTQIGSDIDGETAGDFSGYSVSLSSDGSIVAISADGNDGNGTDSGHVRVYENIGGVWTQIGSDIDGEAPGDTSGDSISLSSDGSIIAIGAPDNIPSGQARIYKNIGGVWTQIGSDIDGEALGDGFGELISLSSNRSVVAISALFNNENGTESGHVRVYDLSALLSLDDYVLSKFSLEPNPAKTHFNIHLKDNIELIKANIYNNLGQLVKEDNKENIKVSSFSKGIYFVEIITNKGKASKKIIIE
;
A
#
# COMPACT_ATOMS: atom_id res chain seq x y z
N MET A 1 62.90 13.59 72.65
CA MET A 1 61.55 14.19 72.73
C MET A 1 61.14 14.57 71.32
N PHE A 2 60.15 13.86 70.76
CA PHE A 2 59.68 14.06 69.39
C PHE A 2 58.87 15.36 69.24
N PRO A 3 59.04 16.13 68.14
CA PRO A 3 58.05 17.12 67.74
C PRO A 3 57.02 16.47 66.80
N THR A 4 55.74 16.58 67.15
CA THR A 4 54.59 16.20 66.32
C THR A 4 54.23 17.34 65.38
N ASN A 5 54.52 17.17 64.08
CA ASN A 5 53.97 18.02 63.02
C ASN A 5 52.82 17.28 62.32
N PHE A 6 51.59 17.73 62.57
CA PHE A 6 50.40 17.32 61.81
C PHE A 6 50.46 17.93 60.40
N LYS A 7 50.63 17.09 59.37
CA LYS A 7 50.39 17.50 57.97
C LYS A 7 48.90 17.46 57.68
N LEU A 8 48.30 18.63 57.44
CA LEU A 8 46.94 18.74 56.89
C LEU A 8 46.93 18.21 55.44
N LEU A 9 46.19 17.11 55.21
CA LEU A 9 45.95 16.56 53.88
C LEU A 9 44.88 17.41 53.17
N LYS A 10 45.28 18.24 52.20
CA LYS A 10 44.34 18.95 51.31
C LYS A 10 43.75 17.95 50.30
N ILE A 11 42.54 17.47 50.58
CA ILE A 11 41.73 16.72 49.60
C ILE A 11 41.25 17.72 48.53
N LYS A 12 41.81 17.65 47.32
CA LYS A 12 41.26 18.34 46.15
C LYS A 12 39.96 17.64 45.76
N LYS A 13 38.81 18.28 45.98
CA LYS A 13 37.54 17.87 45.37
C LYS A 13 37.67 18.07 43.85
N GLN A 14 37.86 16.99 43.10
CA GLN A 14 37.63 16.99 41.66
C GLN A 14 36.12 17.10 41.43
N LEU A 15 35.69 18.22 40.86
CA LEU A 15 34.32 18.46 40.45
C LEU A 15 34.09 17.65 39.16
N LEU A 16 33.45 16.49 39.27
CA LEU A 16 32.98 15.71 38.12
C LEU A 16 31.74 16.42 37.56
N ILE A 17 31.92 17.22 36.51
CA ILE A 17 30.81 17.83 35.77
C ILE A 17 30.21 16.72 34.90
N ILE A 18 29.14 16.09 35.40
CA ILE A 18 28.30 15.21 34.59
C ILE A 18 27.47 16.14 33.70
N PHE A 19 27.77 16.19 32.40
CA PHE A 19 26.86 16.75 31.41
C PHE A 19 25.64 15.83 31.35
N LEU A 20 24.61 16.15 32.12
CA LEU A 20 23.28 15.60 31.91
C LEU A 20 22.80 16.20 30.59
N SER A 21 22.89 15.45 29.49
CA SER A 21 22.20 15.78 28.25
C SER A 21 20.71 15.63 28.50
N ILE A 22 20.09 16.66 29.07
CA ILE A 22 18.64 16.73 29.17
C ILE A 22 18.15 16.82 27.72
N PRO A 23 17.42 15.82 27.19
CA PRO A 23 16.85 15.96 25.87
C PRO A 23 15.97 17.21 25.92
N LEU A 24 16.27 18.17 25.04
CA LEU A 24 15.44 19.34 24.84
C LEU A 24 14.13 18.80 24.27
N ILE A 25 13.14 18.58 25.13
CA ILE A 25 11.80 18.19 24.70
C ILE A 25 11.27 19.40 23.94
N THR A 26 11.28 19.33 22.62
CA THR A 26 10.65 20.32 21.77
C THR A 26 9.16 20.25 22.09
N LEU A 27 8.58 21.31 22.64
CA LEU A 27 7.14 21.40 22.88
C LEU A 27 6.34 21.63 21.57
N GLY A 28 6.94 21.31 20.43
CA GLY A 28 6.42 21.49 19.10
C GLY A 28 6.35 20.17 18.33
N GLN A 29 5.34 20.10 17.46
CA GLN A 29 5.32 19.29 16.26
C GLN A 29 6.70 19.20 15.58
N THR A 30 7.17 17.97 15.40
CA THR A 30 8.38 17.67 14.65
C THR A 30 7.96 16.92 13.39
N GLN A 31 8.45 17.37 12.24
CA GLN A 31 8.22 16.66 10.98
C GLN A 31 8.89 15.28 11.03
N ILE A 32 8.19 14.26 10.52
CA ILE A 32 8.75 12.92 10.38
C ILE A 32 9.16 12.73 8.93
N GLY A 33 10.45 12.59 8.68
CA GLY A 33 11.00 12.50 7.32
C GLY A 33 11.05 13.83 6.58
N SER A 34 11.42 13.75 5.30
CA SER A 34 11.35 14.88 4.37
C SER A 34 9.95 14.96 3.75
N ASP A 35 9.70 16.04 3.01
CA ASP A 35 8.50 16.16 2.17
C ASP A 35 8.45 15.01 1.14
N ILE A 36 7.24 14.56 0.82
CA ILE A 36 6.99 13.59 -0.26
C ILE A 36 6.49 14.40 -1.45
N ASP A 37 7.37 14.66 -2.42
CA ASP A 37 7.05 15.49 -3.57
C ASP A 37 6.33 14.72 -4.70
N GLY A 38 5.47 15.43 -5.44
CA GLY A 38 4.87 14.96 -6.68
C GLY A 38 5.89 14.73 -7.80
N GLU A 39 5.48 14.01 -8.85
CA GLU A 39 6.40 13.64 -9.95
C GLU A 39 6.52 14.74 -11.01
N THR A 40 5.38 15.29 -11.46
CA THR A 40 5.31 16.27 -12.53
C THR A 40 4.44 17.47 -12.17
N ALA A 41 4.66 18.59 -12.85
CA ALA A 41 3.84 19.79 -12.70
C ALA A 41 2.44 19.54 -13.28
N GLY A 42 1.40 19.81 -12.49
CA GLY A 42 0.01 19.61 -12.90
C GLY A 42 -0.62 18.32 -12.37
N ASP A 43 0.17 17.40 -11.80
CA ASP A 43 -0.38 16.11 -11.31
C ASP A 43 -1.22 16.25 -10.03
N PHE A 44 -1.11 17.38 -9.34
CA PHE A 44 -1.78 17.65 -8.06
C PHE A 44 -1.49 16.61 -6.95
N SER A 45 -0.25 16.13 -6.85
CA SER A 45 0.12 15.18 -5.79
C SER A 45 -0.19 15.75 -4.39
N GLY A 46 -0.89 14.96 -3.59
CA GLY A 46 -1.49 15.41 -2.33
C GLY A 46 -2.95 15.83 -2.44
N TYR A 47 -3.61 15.58 -3.59
CA TYR A 47 -5.03 15.85 -3.79
C TYR A 47 -5.90 15.19 -2.71
N SER A 48 -5.65 13.90 -2.46
CA SER A 48 -6.22 13.16 -1.34
C SER A 48 -5.13 12.43 -0.57
N VAL A 49 -5.29 12.33 0.76
CA VAL A 49 -4.35 11.67 1.65
C VAL A 49 -5.06 10.78 2.65
N SER A 50 -4.45 9.63 2.97
CA SER A 50 -4.95 8.72 4.01
C SER A 50 -3.78 8.16 4.82
N LEU A 51 -3.98 7.93 6.11
CA LEU A 51 -2.94 7.48 7.04
C LEU A 51 -3.43 6.24 7.80
N SER A 52 -2.54 5.25 7.97
CA SER A 52 -2.81 4.10 8.84
C SER A 52 -2.97 4.53 10.31
N SER A 53 -3.60 3.68 11.12
CA SER A 53 -3.92 4.03 12.52
C SER A 53 -2.66 4.20 13.39
N ASP A 54 -1.57 3.53 13.05
CA ASP A 54 -0.29 3.63 13.75
C ASP A 54 0.61 4.74 13.18
N GLY A 55 0.18 5.38 12.09
CA GLY A 55 0.91 6.45 11.41
C GLY A 55 2.13 5.97 10.62
N SER A 56 2.29 4.66 10.40
CA SER A 56 3.45 4.10 9.69
C SER A 56 3.29 4.07 8.17
N ILE A 57 2.05 4.09 7.66
CA ILE A 57 1.73 4.00 6.23
C ILE A 57 0.90 5.21 5.81
N VAL A 58 1.30 5.91 4.75
CA VAL A 58 0.54 7.01 4.14
C VAL A 58 0.27 6.72 2.67
N ALA A 59 -0.96 6.95 2.23
CA ALA A 59 -1.33 6.95 0.81
C ALA A 59 -1.60 8.38 0.35
N ILE A 60 -1.15 8.68 -0.86
CA ILE A 60 -1.19 10.01 -1.47
C ILE A 60 -1.64 9.83 -2.91
N SER A 61 -2.71 10.52 -3.31
CA SER A 61 -3.14 10.52 -4.70
C SER A 61 -2.64 11.75 -5.45
N ALA A 62 -2.66 11.64 -6.78
CA ALA A 62 -2.50 12.73 -7.72
C ALA A 62 -3.42 12.41 -8.90
N ASP A 63 -4.61 13.00 -8.90
CA ASP A 63 -5.71 12.76 -9.84
C ASP A 63 -5.43 13.27 -11.25
N GLY A 64 -4.58 14.29 -11.40
CA GLY A 64 -4.10 14.81 -12.68
C GLY A 64 -2.86 14.11 -13.25
N ASN A 65 -2.43 12.98 -12.68
CA ASN A 65 -1.22 12.30 -13.16
C ASN A 65 -1.43 11.57 -14.50
N ASP A 66 -0.39 11.65 -15.34
CA ASP A 66 -0.42 11.14 -16.72
C ASP A 66 0.17 9.72 -16.90
N GLY A 67 0.47 9.00 -15.81
CA GLY A 67 1.24 7.75 -15.81
C GLY A 67 0.69 6.66 -16.74
N ASN A 68 -0.63 6.59 -16.89
CA ASN A 68 -1.31 5.67 -17.80
C ASN A 68 -2.29 6.37 -18.78
N GLY A 69 -2.01 7.64 -19.09
CA GLY A 69 -2.83 8.47 -20.00
C GLY A 69 -3.12 9.85 -19.41
N THR A 70 -3.46 10.82 -20.26
CA THR A 70 -3.73 12.20 -19.81
C THR A 70 -4.79 12.23 -18.71
N ASP A 71 -4.47 12.85 -17.56
CA ASP A 71 -5.35 12.94 -16.39
C ASP A 71 -5.93 11.57 -15.95
N SER A 72 -5.15 10.49 -16.12
CA SER A 72 -5.56 9.14 -15.68
C SER A 72 -5.62 9.04 -14.15
N GLY A 73 -4.78 9.83 -13.47
CA GLY A 73 -4.59 9.81 -12.04
C GLY A 73 -3.78 8.61 -11.56
N HIS A 74 -3.21 8.73 -10.37
CA HIS A 74 -2.51 7.62 -9.70
C HIS A 74 -2.54 7.77 -8.17
N VAL A 75 -2.19 6.68 -7.48
CA VAL A 75 -1.99 6.66 -6.03
C VAL A 75 -0.64 6.03 -5.68
N ARG A 76 0.09 6.68 -4.78
CA ARG A 76 1.35 6.18 -4.21
C ARG A 76 1.20 5.94 -2.72
N VAL A 77 1.81 4.87 -2.23
CA VAL A 77 1.75 4.50 -0.80
C VAL A 77 3.16 4.37 -0.24
N TYR A 78 3.41 4.96 0.92
CA TYR A 78 4.72 5.03 1.56
C TYR A 78 4.69 4.47 2.97
N GLU A 79 5.77 3.77 3.34
CA GLU A 79 6.06 3.30 4.70
C GLU A 79 7.12 4.18 5.35
N ASN A 80 6.94 4.48 6.63
CA ASN A 80 7.95 5.14 7.43
C ASN A 80 8.97 4.12 7.97
N ILE A 81 10.15 4.09 7.36
CA ILE A 81 11.25 3.23 7.78
C ILE A 81 12.31 4.09 8.46
N GLY A 82 12.24 4.16 9.79
CA GLY A 82 13.25 4.86 10.60
C GLY A 82 13.28 6.37 10.37
N GLY A 83 12.12 6.99 10.14
CA GLY A 83 12.01 8.42 9.84
C GLY A 83 12.18 8.77 8.37
N VAL A 84 12.22 7.78 7.46
CA VAL A 84 12.28 7.99 6.01
C VAL A 84 11.04 7.38 5.37
N TRP A 85 10.26 8.19 4.66
CA TRP A 85 9.13 7.71 3.87
C TRP A 85 9.64 7.01 2.60
N THR A 86 9.38 5.71 2.51
CA THR A 86 9.82 4.84 1.41
C THR A 86 8.60 4.29 0.71
N GLN A 87 8.50 4.47 -0.61
CA GLN A 87 7.37 3.96 -1.38
C GLN A 87 7.28 2.43 -1.30
N ILE A 88 6.06 1.92 -1.19
CA ILE A 88 5.76 0.49 -1.13
C ILE A 88 5.05 0.11 -2.43
N GLY A 89 5.72 -0.69 -3.26
CA GLY A 89 5.20 -1.13 -4.56
C GLY A 89 5.29 -0.06 -5.65
N SER A 90 4.79 -0.42 -6.84
CA SER A 90 4.58 0.55 -7.93
C SER A 90 3.50 1.55 -7.56
N ASP A 91 3.42 2.59 -8.38
CA ASP A 91 2.23 3.43 -8.50
C ASP A 91 0.99 2.59 -8.83
N ILE A 92 -0.15 3.00 -8.31
CA ILE A 92 -1.45 2.45 -8.66
C ILE A 92 -2.08 3.42 -9.65
N ASP A 93 -1.87 3.18 -10.93
CA ASP A 93 -2.34 4.07 -12.00
C ASP A 93 -3.84 3.88 -12.32
N GLY A 94 -4.48 4.96 -12.78
CA GLY A 94 -5.78 4.93 -13.45
C GLY A 94 -5.77 4.02 -14.68
N GLU A 95 -6.94 3.58 -15.15
CA GLU A 95 -7.02 2.60 -16.24
C GLU A 95 -6.96 3.26 -17.63
N ALA A 96 -7.48 4.48 -17.72
CA ALA A 96 -7.64 5.22 -18.95
C ALA A 96 -7.45 6.74 -18.76
N PRO A 97 -7.22 7.49 -19.85
CA PRO A 97 -7.19 8.94 -19.80
C PRO A 97 -8.51 9.54 -19.28
N GLY A 98 -8.40 10.52 -18.38
CA GLY A 98 -9.53 11.25 -17.81
C GLY A 98 -10.28 10.51 -16.71
N ASP A 99 -9.77 9.38 -16.22
CA ASP A 99 -10.40 8.62 -15.13
C ASP A 99 -10.36 9.34 -13.78
N THR A 100 -9.42 10.28 -13.60
CA THR A 100 -9.13 10.98 -12.34
C THR A 100 -8.96 10.02 -11.15
N SER A 101 -8.31 8.88 -11.40
CA SER A 101 -8.14 7.85 -10.38
C SER A 101 -7.33 8.37 -9.20
N GLY A 102 -7.89 8.23 -7.99
CA GLY A 102 -7.32 8.82 -6.79
C GLY A 102 -7.97 10.12 -6.35
N ASP A 103 -9.04 10.60 -7.00
CA ASP A 103 -9.84 11.73 -6.50
C ASP A 103 -10.26 11.51 -5.03
N SER A 104 -10.63 10.28 -4.68
CA SER A 104 -10.78 9.87 -3.27
C SER A 104 -10.04 8.57 -2.95
N ILE A 105 -9.44 8.52 -1.76
CA ILE A 105 -8.76 7.33 -1.25
C ILE A 105 -9.11 7.06 0.22
N SER A 106 -9.15 5.79 0.59
CA SER A 106 -9.28 5.38 2.00
C SER A 106 -8.37 4.21 2.31
N LEU A 107 -7.37 4.44 3.17
CA LEU A 107 -6.52 3.40 3.70
C LEU A 107 -7.20 2.64 4.84
N SER A 108 -6.87 1.37 4.82
CA SER A 108 -6.77 0.49 5.95
C SER A 108 -5.99 1.12 7.12
N SER A 109 -6.55 1.11 8.32
CA SER A 109 -5.87 1.32 9.61
C SER A 109 -4.62 0.46 9.86
N ASP A 110 -4.40 -0.69 9.19
CA ASP A 110 -3.13 -1.46 9.21
C ASP A 110 -2.32 -1.24 7.92
N GLY A 111 -2.75 -0.32 7.06
CA GLY A 111 -2.10 0.05 5.81
C GLY A 111 -2.12 -1.02 4.72
N SER A 112 -2.73 -2.19 4.96
CA SER A 112 -2.70 -3.35 4.05
C SER A 112 -3.69 -3.29 2.88
N ILE A 113 -4.71 -2.43 2.93
CA ILE A 113 -5.76 -2.32 1.91
C ILE A 113 -6.02 -0.84 1.64
N ILE A 114 -6.25 -0.47 0.38
CA ILE A 114 -6.67 0.86 -0.01
C ILE A 114 -7.88 0.75 -0.94
N ALA A 115 -8.86 1.62 -0.73
CA ALA A 115 -9.94 1.84 -1.68
C ALA A 115 -9.69 3.15 -2.42
N ILE A 116 -9.86 3.16 -3.74
CA ILE A 116 -9.54 4.27 -4.64
C ILE A 116 -10.75 4.55 -5.52
N GLY A 117 -11.17 5.82 -5.57
CA GLY A 117 -12.27 6.31 -6.40
C GLY A 117 -11.75 6.94 -7.69
N ALA A 118 -12.54 6.82 -8.75
CA ALA A 118 -12.31 7.39 -10.07
C ALA A 118 -13.67 7.90 -10.61
N PRO A 119 -14.17 9.04 -10.13
CA PRO A 119 -15.52 9.52 -10.42
C PRO A 119 -15.74 9.85 -11.90
N ASP A 120 -14.68 10.22 -12.63
CA ASP A 120 -14.75 10.55 -14.05
C ASP A 120 -14.56 9.33 -14.97
N ASN A 121 -14.28 8.15 -14.41
CA ASN A 121 -14.22 6.93 -15.20
C ASN A 121 -15.56 6.67 -15.91
N ILE A 122 -15.52 6.53 -17.23
CA ILE A 122 -16.72 6.46 -18.06
C ILE A 122 -17.23 5.00 -18.10
N PRO A 123 -18.55 4.77 -17.92
CA PRO A 123 -19.62 5.77 -17.98
C PRO A 123 -20.00 6.45 -16.67
N SER A 124 -19.81 5.82 -15.52
CA SER A 124 -20.60 6.15 -14.31
C SER A 124 -19.76 6.45 -13.07
N GLY A 125 -18.45 6.51 -13.22
CA GLY A 125 -17.48 6.48 -12.13
C GLY A 125 -17.23 5.06 -11.62
N GLN A 126 -16.11 4.88 -10.93
CA GLN A 126 -15.62 3.59 -10.48
C GLN A 126 -15.00 3.69 -9.07
N ALA A 127 -15.00 2.58 -8.34
CA ALA A 127 -14.08 2.36 -7.24
C ALA A 127 -13.34 1.02 -7.38
N ARG A 128 -12.06 1.02 -7.03
CA ARG A 128 -11.19 -0.17 -7.01
C ARG A 128 -10.59 -0.37 -5.62
N ILE A 129 -10.48 -1.63 -5.22
CA ILE A 129 -9.91 -2.02 -3.92
C ILE A 129 -8.59 -2.74 -4.17
N TYR A 130 -7.51 -2.29 -3.53
CA TYR A 130 -6.19 -2.91 -3.63
C TYR A 130 -5.74 -3.43 -2.28
N LYS A 131 -5.05 -4.58 -2.27
CA LYS A 131 -4.38 -5.16 -1.12
C LYS A 131 -2.88 -5.16 -1.36
N ASN A 132 -2.11 -4.72 -0.37
CA ASN A 132 -0.67 -4.87 -0.37
C ASN A 132 -0.32 -6.32 -0.05
N ILE A 133 0.34 -6.99 -0.98
CA ILE A 133 0.79 -8.36 -0.80
C ILE A 133 2.30 -8.42 -0.92
N GLY A 134 2.95 -8.24 0.23
CA GLY A 134 4.40 -8.33 0.37
C GLY A 134 5.17 -7.12 -0.15
N GLY A 135 4.51 -6.05 -0.56
CA GLY A 135 5.12 -4.89 -1.19
C GLY A 135 4.63 -4.63 -2.62
N VAL A 136 3.63 -5.37 -3.10
CA VAL A 136 2.96 -5.11 -4.38
C VAL A 136 1.49 -4.88 -4.14
N TRP A 137 0.95 -3.82 -4.71
CA TRP A 137 -0.48 -3.52 -4.68
C TRP A 137 -1.20 -4.35 -5.73
N THR A 138 -2.12 -5.19 -5.27
CA THR A 138 -2.90 -6.08 -6.13
C THR A 138 -4.37 -5.77 -5.93
N GLN A 139 -5.08 -5.46 -7.01
CA GLN A 139 -6.52 -5.25 -6.94
C GLN A 139 -7.22 -6.50 -6.44
N ILE A 140 -8.19 -6.38 -5.54
CA ILE A 140 -9.01 -7.48 -5.01
C ILE A 140 -10.48 -7.29 -5.40
N GLY A 141 -11.10 -8.37 -5.88
CA GLY A 141 -12.43 -8.29 -6.49
C GLY A 141 -12.42 -7.68 -7.90
N SER A 142 -13.61 -7.56 -8.47
CA SER A 142 -13.85 -6.78 -9.68
C SER A 142 -13.96 -5.30 -9.37
N ASP A 143 -13.94 -4.46 -10.40
CA ASP A 143 -14.30 -3.05 -10.30
C ASP A 143 -15.72 -2.90 -9.72
N ILE A 144 -15.90 -1.81 -8.98
CA ILE A 144 -17.20 -1.42 -8.43
C ILE A 144 -17.69 -0.23 -9.25
N ASP A 145 -18.48 -0.49 -10.28
CA ASP A 145 -18.93 0.54 -11.24
C ASP A 145 -20.20 1.25 -10.78
N GLY A 146 -20.30 2.55 -11.06
CA GLY A 146 -21.50 3.37 -10.95
C GLY A 146 -22.67 2.85 -11.79
N GLU A 147 -23.87 3.37 -11.55
CA GLU A 147 -25.09 2.82 -12.17
C GLU A 147 -25.53 3.58 -13.43
N ALA A 148 -25.31 4.91 -13.48
CA ALA A 148 -25.70 5.72 -14.63
C ALA A 148 -24.63 6.75 -15.03
N LEU A 149 -24.70 7.18 -16.29
CA LEU A 149 -23.74 8.11 -16.88
C LEU A 149 -23.67 9.42 -16.09
N GLY A 150 -22.46 9.80 -15.66
CA GLY A 150 -22.22 11.06 -14.97
C GLY A 150 -22.69 11.12 -13.52
N ASP A 151 -22.97 9.98 -12.89
CA ASP A 151 -23.36 9.91 -11.47
C ASP A 151 -22.20 10.26 -10.50
N GLY A 152 -20.95 10.26 -10.99
CA GLY A 152 -19.75 10.53 -10.19
C GLY A 152 -19.52 9.46 -9.12
N PHE A 153 -19.73 8.17 -9.45
CA PHE A 153 -19.51 7.11 -8.47
C PHE A 153 -18.03 6.99 -8.13
N GLY A 154 -17.68 7.02 -6.85
CA GLY A 154 -16.28 7.07 -6.42
C GLY A 154 -15.80 8.44 -5.95
N GLU A 155 -16.65 9.48 -5.99
CA GLU A 155 -16.26 10.82 -5.54
C GLU A 155 -15.78 10.86 -4.09
N LEU A 156 -16.42 10.08 -3.20
CA LEU A 156 -16.00 9.92 -1.82
C LEU A 156 -16.04 8.46 -1.44
N ILE A 157 -14.99 8.00 -0.77
CA ILE A 157 -14.85 6.63 -0.31
C ILE A 157 -14.45 6.59 1.17
N SER A 158 -15.03 5.64 1.90
CA SER A 158 -14.63 5.33 3.28
C SER A 158 -14.56 3.83 3.49
N LEU A 159 -13.38 3.35 3.90
CA LEU A 159 -13.13 1.96 4.29
C LEU A 159 -13.25 1.81 5.80
N SER A 160 -13.88 0.72 6.26
CA SER A 160 -13.98 0.40 7.68
C SER A 160 -12.62 0.06 8.30
N SER A 161 -12.50 0.28 9.61
CA SER A 161 -11.28 0.03 10.37
C SER A 161 -10.83 -1.44 10.40
N ASN A 162 -11.70 -2.38 10.06
CA ASN A 162 -11.43 -3.82 9.97
C ASN A 162 -11.38 -4.35 8.52
N ARG A 163 -11.43 -3.47 7.51
CA ARG A 163 -11.36 -3.76 6.06
C ARG A 163 -12.52 -4.52 5.47
N SER A 164 -13.53 -4.84 6.26
CA SER A 164 -14.64 -5.67 5.79
C SER A 164 -15.72 -4.87 5.07
N VAL A 165 -15.77 -3.55 5.19
CA VAL A 165 -16.85 -2.73 4.61
C VAL A 165 -16.28 -1.50 3.94
N VAL A 166 -16.74 -1.19 2.73
CA VAL A 166 -16.46 0.06 2.03
C VAL A 166 -17.76 0.78 1.69
N ALA A 167 -17.81 2.09 1.92
CA ALA A 167 -18.89 2.97 1.49
C ALA A 167 -18.37 3.88 0.36
N ILE A 168 -19.15 4.03 -0.70
CA ILE A 168 -18.77 4.77 -1.92
C ILE A 168 -19.96 5.64 -2.34
N SER A 169 -19.72 6.94 -2.56
CA SER A 169 -20.76 7.87 -2.99
C SER A 169 -20.86 7.96 -4.52
N ALA A 170 -22.06 8.25 -5.02
CA ALA A 170 -22.32 8.87 -6.31
C ALA A 170 -23.09 10.16 -6.04
N LEU A 171 -22.42 11.31 -6.10
CA LEU A 171 -23.02 12.58 -5.69
C LEU A 171 -24.14 13.03 -6.63
N PHE A 172 -24.05 12.69 -7.92
CA PHE A 172 -24.95 13.20 -8.96
C PHE A 172 -26.03 12.20 -9.35
N ASN A 173 -26.14 11.08 -8.62
CA ASN A 173 -27.14 10.07 -8.94
C ASN A 173 -28.58 10.60 -8.85
N ASN A 174 -29.39 10.17 -9.82
CA ASN A 174 -30.73 10.72 -10.07
C ASN A 174 -31.89 9.81 -9.63
N GLU A 175 -31.64 8.64 -9.03
CA GLU A 175 -32.67 7.64 -8.76
C GLU A 175 -33.80 8.18 -7.85
N ASN A 176 -33.46 9.08 -6.92
CA ASN A 176 -34.39 9.69 -5.97
C ASN A 176 -34.63 11.20 -6.21
N GLY A 177 -34.49 11.65 -7.47
CA GLY A 177 -34.64 13.04 -7.87
C GLY A 177 -33.35 13.60 -8.50
N THR A 178 -33.44 14.72 -9.20
CA THR A 178 -32.29 15.33 -9.89
C THR A 178 -31.14 15.57 -8.92
N GLU A 179 -29.99 14.95 -9.20
CA GLU A 179 -28.75 15.00 -8.42
C GLU A 179 -28.97 14.77 -6.92
N SER A 180 -29.90 13.87 -6.58
CA SER A 180 -30.20 13.50 -5.19
C SER A 180 -29.04 12.78 -4.50
N GLY A 181 -28.16 12.17 -5.30
CA GLY A 181 -27.02 11.37 -4.87
C GLY A 181 -27.41 10.07 -4.17
N HIS A 182 -26.44 9.18 -4.01
CA HIS A 182 -26.55 8.03 -3.12
C HIS A 182 -25.20 7.58 -2.58
N VAL A 183 -25.24 6.66 -1.62
CA VAL A 183 -24.05 5.93 -1.13
C VAL A 183 -24.34 4.43 -1.21
N ARG A 184 -23.46 3.68 -1.86
CA ARG A 184 -23.49 2.21 -1.87
C ARG A 184 -22.45 1.68 -0.89
N VAL A 185 -22.83 0.66 -0.13
CA VAL A 185 -22.00 0.04 0.90
C VAL A 185 -21.81 -1.43 0.56
N TYR A 186 -20.55 -1.88 0.55
CA TYR A 186 -20.16 -3.22 0.13
C TYR A 186 -19.46 -3.96 1.24
N ASP A 187 -19.74 -5.26 1.37
CA ASP A 187 -19.03 -6.18 2.25
C ASP A 187 -17.90 -6.88 1.49
N LEU A 188 -16.67 -6.66 1.94
CA LEU A 188 -15.43 -7.21 1.38
C LEU A 188 -15.01 -8.53 2.06
N SER A 189 -15.71 -8.97 3.11
CA SER A 189 -15.31 -10.14 3.93
C SER A 189 -15.12 -11.41 3.10
N ALA A 190 -16.01 -11.64 2.13
CA ALA A 190 -15.94 -12.82 1.26
C ALA A 190 -14.70 -12.82 0.37
N LEU A 191 -14.33 -11.65 -0.18
CA LEU A 191 -13.15 -11.48 -1.02
C LEU A 191 -11.88 -11.73 -0.20
N LEU A 192 -11.79 -11.13 0.99
CA LEU A 192 -10.63 -11.27 1.87
C LEU A 192 -10.48 -12.70 2.39
N SER A 193 -11.58 -13.36 2.74
CA SER A 193 -11.55 -14.76 3.20
C SER A 193 -11.11 -15.72 2.09
N LEU A 194 -11.43 -15.43 0.84
CA LEU A 194 -11.05 -16.27 -0.29
C LEU A 194 -9.54 -16.22 -0.53
N ASP A 195 -8.98 -15.01 -0.49
CA ASP A 195 -7.55 -14.80 -0.63
C ASP A 195 -6.76 -15.47 0.51
N ASP A 196 -7.23 -15.34 1.75
CA ASP A 196 -6.59 -15.99 2.91
C ASP A 196 -6.68 -17.53 2.82
N TYR A 197 -7.80 -18.05 2.29
CA TYR A 197 -7.94 -19.47 2.00
C TYR A 197 -6.90 -19.90 0.95
N VAL A 198 -6.87 -19.28 -0.23
CA VAL A 198 -5.91 -19.64 -1.30
C VAL A 198 -4.47 -19.53 -0.79
N LEU A 199 -4.13 -18.45 -0.07
CA LEU A 199 -2.80 -18.25 0.52
C LEU A 199 -2.38 -19.40 1.45
N SER A 200 -3.32 -19.96 2.22
CA SER A 200 -3.06 -21.10 3.09
C SER A 200 -2.83 -22.42 2.35
N LYS A 201 -3.21 -22.49 1.06
CA LYS A 201 -3.21 -23.69 0.23
C LYS A 201 -2.10 -23.74 -0.81
N PHE A 202 -1.18 -22.78 -0.82
CA PHE A 202 0.02 -22.90 -1.65
C PHE A 202 1.34 -22.56 -0.95
N SER A 203 2.42 -23.21 -1.41
CA SER A 203 3.81 -22.83 -1.09
C SER A 203 4.62 -22.64 -2.36
N LEU A 204 5.68 -21.82 -2.24
CA LEU A 204 6.65 -21.56 -3.31
C LEU A 204 8.00 -22.09 -2.85
N GLU A 205 8.54 -23.09 -3.56
CA GLU A 205 9.75 -23.80 -3.11
C GLU A 205 10.71 -24.12 -4.28
N PRO A 206 12.04 -23.94 -4.09
CA PRO A 206 12.68 -23.38 -2.90
C PRO A 206 12.51 -21.85 -2.81
N ASN A 207 12.60 -21.32 -1.59
CA ASN A 207 12.74 -19.88 -1.34
C ASN A 207 13.88 -19.69 -0.32
N PRO A 208 15.07 -19.20 -0.73
CA PRO A 208 15.41 -18.61 -2.03
C PRO A 208 15.49 -19.59 -3.22
N ALA A 209 15.15 -19.11 -4.43
CA ALA A 209 15.22 -19.84 -5.70
C ALA A 209 16.41 -19.41 -6.56
N LYS A 210 17.06 -20.36 -7.24
CA LYS A 210 18.24 -20.09 -8.09
C LYS A 210 17.96 -20.24 -9.58
N THR A 211 17.34 -21.35 -9.96
CA THR A 211 17.06 -21.66 -11.38
C THR A 211 15.57 -21.72 -11.67
N HIS A 212 14.80 -22.21 -10.70
CA HIS A 212 13.35 -22.30 -10.73
C HIS A 212 12.79 -22.32 -9.31
N PHE A 213 11.49 -22.09 -9.19
CA PHE A 213 10.69 -22.47 -8.04
C PHE A 213 9.45 -23.25 -8.50
N ASN A 214 8.87 -24.00 -7.59
CA ASN A 214 7.64 -24.77 -7.79
C ASN A 214 6.52 -24.16 -6.97
N ILE A 215 5.33 -24.08 -7.56
CA ILE A 215 4.08 -23.73 -6.92
C ILE A 215 3.45 -25.05 -6.47
N HIS A 216 3.45 -25.30 -5.16
CA HIS A 216 2.80 -26.47 -4.59
C HIS A 216 1.39 -26.11 -4.17
N LEU A 217 0.39 -26.57 -4.91
CA LEU A 217 -1.02 -26.41 -4.57
C LEU A 217 -1.52 -27.56 -3.69
N LYS A 218 -2.44 -27.25 -2.77
CA LYS A 218 -3.12 -28.20 -1.89
C LYS A 218 -4.64 -28.06 -2.08
N ASP A 219 -5.34 -29.12 -1.64
CA ASP A 219 -6.76 -29.31 -1.88
C ASP A 219 -7.07 -29.30 -3.40
N ASN A 220 -8.35 -29.31 -3.79
CA ASN A 220 -8.76 -29.28 -5.20
C ASN A 220 -8.64 -27.87 -5.83
N ILE A 221 -7.54 -27.18 -5.54
CA ILE A 221 -7.19 -25.89 -6.13
C ILE A 221 -6.36 -26.14 -7.38
N GLU A 222 -6.74 -25.49 -8.47
CA GLU A 222 -6.09 -25.62 -9.77
C GLU A 222 -5.46 -24.29 -10.17
N LEU A 223 -4.20 -24.32 -10.58
CA LEU A 223 -3.51 -23.16 -11.14
C LEU A 223 -4.18 -22.77 -12.46
N ILE A 224 -4.66 -21.53 -12.53
CA ILE A 224 -5.04 -20.90 -13.80
C ILE A 224 -3.83 -20.17 -14.36
N LYS A 225 -3.17 -19.34 -13.52
CA LYS A 225 -2.10 -18.44 -13.94
C LYS A 225 -1.22 -18.01 -12.78
N ALA A 226 0.05 -17.72 -13.05
CA ALA A 226 0.98 -17.10 -12.13
C ALA A 226 1.60 -15.84 -12.77
N ASN A 227 1.44 -14.70 -12.11
CA ASN A 227 2.08 -13.44 -12.48
C ASN A 227 3.25 -13.17 -11.54
N ILE A 228 4.42 -12.86 -12.08
CA ILE A 228 5.63 -12.59 -11.29
C ILE A 228 6.03 -11.13 -11.48
N TYR A 229 6.08 -10.40 -10.39
CA TYR A 229 6.44 -9.00 -10.33
C TYR A 229 7.79 -8.81 -9.65
N ASN A 230 8.58 -7.81 -10.09
CA ASN A 230 9.80 -7.41 -9.40
C ASN A 230 9.47 -6.57 -8.13
N ASN A 231 10.51 -6.12 -7.43
CA ASN A 231 10.36 -5.27 -6.24
C ASN A 231 9.85 -3.84 -6.54
N LEU A 232 9.81 -3.45 -7.80
CA LEU A 232 9.19 -2.22 -8.27
C LEU A 232 7.75 -2.43 -8.71
N GLY A 233 7.17 -3.64 -8.49
CA GLY A 233 5.83 -4.06 -8.89
C GLY A 233 5.58 -4.22 -10.39
N GLN A 234 6.62 -4.15 -11.22
CA GLN A 234 6.50 -4.37 -12.67
C GLN A 234 6.33 -5.85 -12.98
N LEU A 235 5.42 -6.20 -13.89
CA LEU A 235 5.24 -7.57 -14.37
C LEU A 235 6.46 -8.03 -15.16
N VAL A 236 7.15 -9.05 -14.65
CA VAL A 236 8.36 -9.63 -15.26
C VAL A 236 8.02 -10.87 -16.09
N LYS A 237 7.06 -11.66 -15.62
CA LYS A 237 6.68 -12.91 -16.29
C LYS A 237 5.25 -13.33 -15.95
N GLU A 238 4.58 -13.86 -16.94
CA GLU A 238 3.35 -14.64 -16.80
C GLU A 238 3.65 -16.11 -17.17
N ASP A 239 3.06 -17.06 -16.44
CA ASP A 239 3.12 -18.49 -16.76
C ASP A 239 1.86 -19.20 -16.25
N ASN A 240 1.56 -20.37 -16.80
CA ASN A 240 0.45 -21.22 -16.36
C ASN A 240 0.92 -22.58 -15.84
N LYS A 241 2.24 -22.74 -15.62
CA LYS A 241 2.87 -23.96 -15.10
C LYS A 241 3.23 -23.80 -13.63
N GLU A 242 3.17 -24.90 -12.89
CA GLU A 242 3.60 -24.91 -11.49
C GLU A 242 5.13 -24.77 -11.32
N ASN A 243 5.93 -25.19 -12.31
CA ASN A 243 7.39 -25.02 -12.30
C ASN A 243 7.78 -23.74 -13.07
N ILE A 244 8.22 -22.73 -12.35
CA ILE A 244 8.57 -21.41 -12.90
C ILE A 244 10.09 -21.28 -12.98
N LYS A 245 10.63 -21.12 -14.18
CA LYS A 245 12.05 -20.82 -14.40
C LYS A 245 12.35 -19.34 -14.15
N VAL A 246 13.40 -19.09 -13.37
CA VAL A 246 13.84 -17.75 -12.94
C VAL A 246 15.34 -17.53 -13.16
N SER A 247 16.03 -18.43 -13.85
CA SER A 247 17.48 -18.33 -14.11
C SER A 247 17.91 -17.07 -14.89
N SER A 248 16.97 -16.44 -15.61
CA SER A 248 17.21 -15.19 -16.33
C SER A 248 16.89 -13.93 -15.51
N PHE A 249 16.37 -14.10 -14.29
CA PHE A 249 15.94 -12.99 -13.45
C PHE A 249 17.16 -12.41 -12.73
N SER A 250 17.17 -11.09 -12.55
CA SER A 250 18.13 -10.45 -11.65
C SER A 250 17.92 -10.95 -10.23
N LYS A 251 18.99 -11.06 -9.45
CA LYS A 251 18.89 -11.41 -8.03
C LYS A 251 18.08 -10.36 -7.29
N GLY A 252 17.22 -10.78 -6.38
CA GLY A 252 16.38 -9.85 -5.62
C GLY A 252 15.08 -10.45 -5.13
N ILE A 253 14.20 -9.56 -4.69
CA ILE A 253 12.86 -9.89 -4.20
C ILE A 253 11.87 -9.84 -5.37
N TYR A 254 11.01 -10.85 -5.44
CA TYR A 254 9.92 -10.94 -6.40
C TYR A 254 8.63 -11.33 -5.68
N PHE A 255 7.50 -11.03 -6.32
CA PHE A 255 6.17 -11.35 -5.83
C PHE A 255 5.45 -12.19 -6.86
N VAL A 256 4.89 -13.30 -6.42
CA VAL A 256 4.19 -14.24 -7.30
C VAL A 256 2.71 -14.21 -6.94
N GLU A 257 1.88 -13.64 -7.80
CA GLU A 257 0.42 -13.72 -7.72
C GLU A 257 -0.04 -15.02 -8.36
N ILE A 258 -0.70 -15.87 -7.57
CA ILE A 258 -1.25 -17.15 -7.98
C ILE A 258 -2.75 -16.97 -8.18
N ILE A 259 -3.22 -17.15 -9.41
CA ILE A 259 -4.64 -17.12 -9.79
C ILE A 259 -5.11 -18.56 -9.98
N THR A 260 -6.21 -18.91 -9.32
CA THR A 260 -6.73 -20.27 -9.26
C THR A 260 -8.22 -20.33 -9.55
N ASN A 261 -8.75 -21.54 -9.73
CA ASN A 261 -10.19 -21.81 -9.81
C ASN A 261 -10.98 -21.44 -8.55
N LYS A 262 -10.30 -21.10 -7.44
CA LYS A 262 -10.92 -20.72 -6.16
C LYS A 262 -10.60 -19.28 -5.76
N GLY A 263 -9.95 -18.48 -6.58
CA GLY A 263 -9.53 -17.11 -6.21
C GLY A 263 -8.04 -16.91 -6.39
N LYS A 264 -7.49 -15.85 -5.81
CA LYS A 264 -6.09 -15.48 -6.01
C LYS A 264 -5.39 -15.15 -4.71
N ALA A 265 -4.09 -15.31 -4.68
CA ALA A 265 -3.25 -14.91 -3.56
C ALA A 265 -1.80 -14.77 -4.00
N SER A 266 -1.03 -13.90 -3.34
CA SER A 266 0.36 -13.65 -3.71
C SER A 266 1.34 -13.99 -2.59
N LYS A 267 2.57 -14.36 -2.95
CA LYS A 267 3.63 -14.65 -1.98
C LYS A 267 4.97 -14.13 -2.46
N LYS A 268 5.77 -13.63 -1.51
CA LYS A 268 7.15 -13.18 -1.74
C LYS A 268 8.09 -14.36 -1.98
N ILE A 269 9.00 -14.21 -2.93
CA ILE A 269 10.12 -15.13 -3.17
C ILE A 269 11.43 -14.35 -3.36
N ILE A 270 12.55 -14.95 -2.95
CA ILE A 270 13.89 -14.40 -3.14
C ILE A 270 14.57 -15.18 -4.27
N ILE A 271 15.18 -14.48 -5.23
CA ILE A 271 15.97 -15.06 -6.32
C ILE A 271 17.47 -14.81 -6.10
N GLU A 272 18.29 -15.86 -6.19
CA GLU A 272 19.75 -15.88 -5.94
C GLU A 272 20.62 -16.31 -7.12
#